data_AF-A0A3R7HCD8-F1
#
_entry.id   AF-A0A3R7HCD8-F1
#
_cell.length_a   1.000
_cell.length_b   1.000
_cell.length_c   1.000
_cell.angle_alpha   90.00
_cell.angle_beta   90.00
_cell.angle_gamma   90.00
#
_symmetry.space_group_name_H-M   'P 1'
#
loop_
_entity.id
_entity.type
_entity.pdbx_description
1 polymer ?
#
loop_
_entity_poly.entity_id
_entity_poly.type
_entity_poly.pdbx_seq_one_letter_code
_entity_poly.pdbx_strand_id
1 'polypeptide(L)'
;MNIKNLPHLILLALILTLICTVPFIFKSQILPEKENTNHFTVTGCLSNDTYFYYPYSFQDIKIESSKYGEISISPKNGNLTLIDNWFLECQYKNKKISAYIPANKNLKIQHSTNILAEPIKKFSETPRRTIIQQTIHIMEGLTEITKIKQTIVFNKDFKHTLVLTDITPIQDISYINFTRKATLNLANIKTKIFPGEKTPYKQQTLSKHKNGFYGVAAFTTVNQTYFVAYWPNTTQTKILNQKFKTIFSYSWTHKNPATTKRFITVYGIVEKGLNKNSELWYQLNLVFNPPDLQSLVNSTFSWAVVGREAEADLLSLEIIKQSLPVKNLSYDLCNPKDPGKHFILSINKKTGSYYDQLKRLHLKGKIDNLNISGEKILVVGSIYANHVTKYFSDFTNILLTALKDKPCLYTYSSTKNYYPITPEKNKGIGVITTCKDPNGTQSLIIWGYTAQDTHWISKALKMEIINLKKIPPGTISLIISIDYSKYPPQKEAFKIETLGTITKTF
;
A
#
# COMPACT_ATOMS: atom_id res chain seq x y z
N MET A 1 39.32 34.83 -50.40
CA MET A 1 38.16 34.04 -49.95
C MET A 1 36.92 34.89 -50.14
N ASN A 2 35.98 34.47 -50.99
CA ASN A 2 34.87 35.31 -51.47
C ASN A 2 33.81 35.47 -50.37
N ILE A 3 33.73 36.67 -49.77
CA ILE A 3 32.90 36.97 -48.58
C ILE A 3 31.40 36.72 -48.83
N LYS A 4 30.97 36.66 -50.10
CA LYS A 4 29.58 36.38 -50.48
C LYS A 4 29.06 35.00 -50.06
N ASN A 5 29.93 34.03 -49.79
CA ASN A 5 29.52 32.66 -49.42
C ASN A 5 29.58 32.39 -47.90
N LEU A 6 30.05 33.36 -47.10
CA LEU A 6 30.17 33.24 -45.65
C LEU A 6 28.82 32.96 -44.95
N PRO A 7 27.67 33.57 -45.34
CA PRO A 7 26.39 33.30 -44.70
C PRO A 7 25.93 31.84 -44.91
N HIS A 8 26.20 31.27 -46.09
CA HIS A 8 25.84 29.89 -46.41
C HIS A 8 26.70 28.88 -45.66
N LEU A 9 27.99 29.16 -45.46
CA LEU A 9 28.88 28.32 -44.66
C LEU A 9 28.49 28.33 -43.18
N ILE A 10 28.10 29.49 -42.62
CA ILE A 10 27.62 29.60 -41.24
C ILE A 10 26.30 28.85 -41.06
N LEU A 11 25.36 28.97 -42.01
CA LEU A 11 24.08 28.26 -41.96
C LEU A 11 24.28 26.74 -42.07
N LEU A 12 25.16 26.27 -42.95
CA LEU A 12 25.49 24.85 -43.11
C LEU A 12 26.13 24.29 -41.82
N ALA A 13 27.06 25.05 -41.21
CA ALA A 13 27.70 24.67 -39.95
C ALA A 13 26.69 24.57 -38.81
N LEU A 14 25.72 25.50 -38.72
CA LEU A 14 24.62 25.47 -37.74
C LEU A 14 23.70 24.27 -37.94
N ILE A 15 23.33 23.95 -39.18
CA ILE A 15 22.50 22.77 -39.48
C ILE A 15 23.26 21.48 -39.13
N LEU A 16 24.55 21.38 -39.47
CA LEU A 16 25.39 20.24 -39.10
C LEU A 16 25.56 20.10 -37.59
N THR A 17 25.73 21.20 -36.85
CA THR A 17 25.79 21.14 -35.37
C THR A 17 24.46 20.74 -34.77
N LEU A 18 23.33 21.20 -35.32
CA LEU A 18 22.00 20.77 -34.86
C LEU A 18 21.78 19.26 -35.12
N ILE A 19 22.14 18.76 -36.31
CA ILE A 19 22.02 17.34 -36.66
C ILE A 19 22.94 16.46 -35.81
N CYS A 20 24.14 16.93 -35.46
CA CYS A 20 25.09 16.19 -34.63
C CYS A 20 24.76 16.23 -33.13
N THR A 21 24.09 17.28 -32.63
CA THR A 21 23.76 17.43 -31.20
C THR A 21 22.42 16.82 -30.82
N VAL A 22 21.44 16.76 -31.73
CA VAL A 22 20.12 16.16 -31.47
C VAL A 22 20.21 14.68 -31.03
N PRO A 23 21.03 13.80 -31.64
CA PRO A 23 21.14 12.40 -31.19
C PRO A 23 21.78 12.23 -29.80
N PHE A 24 22.55 13.23 -29.32
CA PHE A 24 23.19 13.16 -28.00
C PHE A 24 22.28 13.66 -26.87
N ILE A 25 21.33 14.55 -27.14
CA ILE A 25 20.33 14.99 -26.14
C ILE A 25 19.26 13.90 -25.91
N PHE A 26 19.04 13.01 -26.87
CA PHE A 26 18.07 11.90 -26.73
C PHE A 26 18.68 10.57 -26.25
N LYS A 27 19.97 10.51 -25.94
CA LYS A 27 20.61 9.30 -25.37
C LYS A 27 20.37 9.20 -23.86
N SER A 28 19.18 8.72 -23.50
CA SER A 28 18.80 7.97 -22.27
C SER A 28 17.37 8.27 -21.78
N GLN A 29 16.43 8.55 -22.68
CA GLN A 29 15.09 8.02 -22.42
C GLN A 29 15.12 6.56 -22.84
N ILE A 30 15.52 5.68 -21.91
CA ILE A 30 15.01 4.32 -21.92
C ILE A 30 13.49 4.50 -21.83
N LEU A 31 12.82 4.60 -22.98
CA LEU A 31 11.39 4.32 -23.04
C LEU A 31 11.28 2.96 -22.37
N PRO A 32 10.58 2.86 -21.22
CA PRO A 32 10.46 1.58 -20.55
C PRO A 32 10.00 0.61 -21.60
N GLU A 33 10.78 -0.48 -21.75
CA GLU A 33 10.41 -1.63 -22.56
C GLU A 33 8.91 -1.82 -22.37
N LYS A 34 8.16 -1.93 -23.46
CA LYS A 34 6.70 -1.97 -23.48
C LYS A 34 6.27 -3.26 -22.77
N GLU A 35 6.41 -3.30 -21.43
CA GLU A 35 6.09 -4.40 -20.55
C GLU A 35 4.70 -4.84 -20.99
N ASN A 36 4.50 -6.13 -21.18
CA ASN A 36 3.23 -6.67 -21.64
C ASN A 36 2.13 -6.30 -20.63
N THR A 37 1.53 -5.12 -20.80
CA THR A 37 0.68 -4.44 -19.80
C THR A 37 -0.64 -5.16 -19.52
N ASN A 38 -0.89 -6.26 -20.23
CA ASN A 38 -2.07 -7.09 -20.06
C ASN A 38 -1.96 -8.03 -18.86
N HIS A 39 -0.74 -8.44 -18.47
CA HIS A 39 -0.50 -9.34 -17.35
C HIS A 39 0.63 -8.85 -16.47
N PHE A 40 0.47 -9.03 -15.16
CA PHE A 40 1.44 -8.69 -14.15
C PHE A 40 1.71 -9.92 -13.30
N THR A 41 2.99 -10.23 -13.08
CA THR A 41 3.41 -11.32 -12.19
C THR A 41 4.41 -10.76 -11.19
N VAL A 42 4.19 -11.06 -9.91
CA VAL A 42 5.13 -10.72 -8.85
C VAL A 42 5.33 -11.92 -7.94
N THR A 43 6.57 -12.11 -7.50
CA THR A 43 6.93 -13.16 -6.56
C THR A 43 7.49 -12.52 -5.29
N GLY A 44 7.00 -12.94 -4.13
CA GLY A 44 7.63 -12.67 -2.84
C GLY A 44 8.68 -13.74 -2.55
N CYS A 45 9.92 -13.33 -2.30
CA CYS A 45 11.04 -14.22 -1.97
C CYS A 45 11.23 -14.27 -0.45
N LEU A 46 10.25 -14.86 0.23
CA LEU A 46 10.20 -14.93 1.68
C LEU A 46 11.18 -15.92 2.26
N SER A 47 11.46 -17.03 1.55
CA SER A 47 12.29 -18.13 2.04
C SER A 47 13.68 -17.72 2.51
N ASN A 48 14.16 -16.56 2.06
CA ASN A 48 15.49 -16.04 2.35
C ASN A 48 15.48 -15.01 3.48
N ASP A 49 14.32 -14.73 4.07
CA ASP A 49 14.16 -13.76 5.15
C ASP A 49 14.42 -14.39 6.50
N THR A 50 14.95 -13.58 7.40
CA THR A 50 15.15 -13.96 8.79
C THR A 50 14.50 -12.87 9.64
N TYR A 51 13.41 -13.24 10.29
CA TYR A 51 12.73 -12.40 11.27
C TYR A 51 12.78 -13.13 12.62
N PHE A 52 13.22 -12.43 13.66
CA PHE A 52 13.38 -12.99 15.00
C PHE A 52 12.04 -13.31 15.66
N TYR A 53 11.02 -12.48 15.43
CA TYR A 53 9.69 -12.64 16.02
C TYR A 53 8.59 -12.91 15.00
N TYR A 54 8.92 -13.28 13.76
CA TYR A 54 7.93 -13.84 12.84
C TYR A 54 7.93 -15.36 13.04
N PRO A 55 7.01 -15.94 13.84
CA PRO A 55 7.08 -17.35 14.23
C PRO A 55 6.57 -18.28 13.11
N TYR A 56 6.31 -17.75 11.92
CA TYR A 56 5.69 -18.46 10.82
C TYR A 56 6.72 -18.79 9.76
N SER A 57 6.44 -19.84 9.01
CA SER A 57 7.35 -20.30 7.97
C SER A 57 7.63 -19.23 6.93
N PHE A 58 8.68 -19.42 6.16
CA PHE A 58 8.96 -18.59 5.01
C PHE A 58 8.61 -19.36 3.75
N GLN A 59 7.53 -18.95 3.07
CA GLN A 59 7.09 -19.57 1.83
C GLN A 59 6.96 -18.52 0.74
N ASP A 60 7.68 -18.72 -0.35
CA ASP A 60 7.56 -17.86 -1.52
C ASP A 60 6.16 -17.95 -2.13
N ILE A 61 5.58 -16.79 -2.43
CA ILE A 61 4.25 -16.65 -3.01
C ILE A 61 4.35 -15.95 -4.35
N LYS A 62 3.63 -16.47 -5.33
CA LYS A 62 3.46 -15.88 -6.65
C LYS A 62 2.05 -15.32 -6.77
N ILE A 63 1.95 -14.08 -7.24
CA ILE A 63 0.69 -13.46 -7.63
C ILE A 63 0.75 -13.11 -9.09
N GLU A 64 -0.33 -13.44 -9.77
CA GLU A 64 -0.56 -13.09 -11.15
C GLU A 64 -1.83 -12.26 -11.22
N SER A 65 -1.82 -11.21 -12.03
CA SER A 65 -3.02 -10.43 -12.28
C SER A 65 -3.10 -10.01 -13.73
N SER A 66 -4.32 -9.93 -14.27
CA SER A 66 -4.58 -9.47 -15.63
C SER A 66 -5.14 -8.06 -15.61
N LYS A 67 -5.04 -7.32 -16.72
CA LYS A 67 -5.64 -5.98 -16.85
C LYS A 67 -7.16 -5.96 -16.62
N TYR A 68 -7.82 -7.10 -16.80
CA TYR A 68 -9.25 -7.24 -16.56
C TYR A 68 -9.58 -7.50 -15.08
N GLY A 69 -8.59 -7.70 -14.22
CA GLY A 69 -8.78 -7.77 -12.76
C GLY A 69 -8.93 -9.18 -12.18
N GLU A 70 -8.65 -10.23 -12.97
CA GLU A 70 -8.40 -11.57 -12.43
C GLU A 70 -7.15 -11.55 -11.56
N ILE A 71 -7.18 -12.34 -10.49
CA ILE A 71 -6.03 -12.51 -9.60
C ILE A 71 -5.83 -13.99 -9.36
N SER A 72 -4.59 -14.44 -9.48
CA SER A 72 -4.16 -15.82 -9.23
C SER A 72 -3.11 -15.77 -8.12
N ILE A 73 -3.24 -16.66 -7.15
CA ILE A 73 -2.34 -16.75 -5.99
C ILE A 73 -1.93 -18.19 -5.79
N SER A 74 -0.63 -18.43 -5.81
CA SER A 74 -0.07 -19.76 -5.60
C SER A 74 1.23 -19.69 -4.81
N PRO A 75 1.58 -20.76 -4.08
CA PRO A 75 2.97 -20.97 -3.67
C PRO A 75 3.86 -20.99 -4.92
N LYS A 76 5.08 -20.46 -4.85
CA LYS A 76 5.99 -20.38 -6.01
C LYS A 76 6.26 -21.74 -6.67
N ASN A 77 6.37 -22.79 -5.87
CA ASN A 77 6.61 -24.17 -6.31
C ASN A 77 5.37 -25.07 -6.13
N GLY A 78 4.18 -24.49 -5.96
CA GLY A 78 2.95 -25.22 -5.66
C GLY A 78 2.07 -25.44 -6.89
N ASN A 79 1.43 -26.61 -6.97
CA ASN A 79 0.48 -26.93 -8.03
C ASN A 79 -0.91 -26.32 -7.81
N LEU A 80 -1.17 -25.82 -6.60
CA LEU A 80 -2.49 -25.33 -6.20
C LEU A 80 -2.55 -23.80 -6.28
N THR A 81 -3.47 -23.31 -7.11
CA THR A 81 -3.72 -21.88 -7.34
C THR A 81 -5.13 -21.51 -6.91
N LEU A 82 -5.23 -20.50 -6.06
CA LEU A 82 -6.48 -19.79 -5.82
C LEU A 82 -6.69 -18.78 -6.94
N ILE A 83 -7.79 -18.87 -7.66
CA ILE A 83 -8.14 -17.97 -8.75
C ILE A 83 -9.33 -17.14 -8.31
N ASP A 84 -9.20 -15.82 -8.34
CA ASP A 84 -10.28 -14.89 -8.11
C ASP A 84 -10.79 -14.26 -9.42
N ASN A 85 -12.11 -14.11 -9.47
CA ASN A 85 -12.88 -13.59 -10.58
C ASN A 85 -13.95 -12.66 -10.06
N TRP A 86 -14.54 -11.85 -10.94
CA TRP A 86 -15.64 -10.99 -10.57
C TRP A 86 -16.76 -10.99 -11.62
N PHE A 87 -17.95 -10.63 -11.14
CA PHE A 87 -19.18 -10.44 -11.90
C PHE A 87 -19.85 -9.16 -11.41
N LEU A 88 -20.17 -8.26 -12.32
CA LEU A 88 -20.91 -7.04 -12.07
C LEU A 88 -22.21 -7.10 -12.85
N GLU A 89 -23.29 -6.73 -12.19
CA GLU A 89 -24.59 -6.54 -12.80
C GLU A 89 -25.14 -5.18 -12.37
N CYS A 90 -25.62 -4.39 -13.33
CA CYS A 90 -26.23 -3.10 -13.03
C CYS A 90 -27.46 -2.84 -13.89
N GLN A 91 -28.28 -1.87 -13.47
CA GLN A 91 -29.46 -1.43 -14.22
C GLN A 91 -29.32 0.04 -14.62
N TYR A 92 -29.26 0.28 -15.93
CA TYR A 92 -29.13 1.60 -16.56
C TYR A 92 -30.24 1.77 -17.59
N LYS A 93 -31.03 2.86 -17.51
CA LYS A 93 -32.17 3.13 -18.40
C LYS A 93 -33.12 1.93 -18.57
N ASN A 94 -33.47 1.28 -17.46
CA ASN A 94 -34.29 0.05 -17.41
C ASN A 94 -33.72 -1.18 -18.14
N LYS A 95 -32.49 -1.10 -18.65
CA LYS A 95 -31.76 -2.25 -19.19
C LYS A 95 -30.86 -2.84 -18.13
N LYS A 96 -30.82 -4.16 -18.10
CA LYS A 96 -29.92 -4.94 -17.26
C LYS A 96 -28.62 -5.17 -18.01
N ILE A 97 -27.51 -4.82 -17.38
CA ILE A 97 -26.18 -4.90 -17.98
C ILE A 97 -25.33 -5.78 -17.09
N SER A 98 -24.70 -6.79 -17.69
CA SER A 98 -23.85 -7.75 -16.99
C SER A 98 -22.45 -7.70 -17.57
N ALA A 99 -21.45 -7.55 -16.72
CA ALA A 99 -20.05 -7.62 -17.06
C ALA A 99 -19.39 -8.70 -16.21
N TYR A 100 -18.62 -9.59 -16.82
CA TYR A 100 -18.02 -10.69 -16.08
C TYR A 100 -16.74 -11.17 -16.70
N ILE A 101 -15.95 -11.84 -15.87
CA ILE A 101 -14.72 -12.46 -16.29
C ILE A 101 -14.70 -13.92 -15.85
N PRO A 102 -14.70 -14.89 -16.80
CA PRO A 102 -14.76 -16.30 -16.46
C PRO A 102 -13.46 -16.79 -15.84
N ALA A 103 -13.59 -17.78 -14.95
CA ALA A 103 -12.46 -18.48 -14.35
C ALA A 103 -12.00 -19.61 -15.28
N ASN A 104 -11.03 -19.36 -16.17
CA ASN A 104 -10.44 -20.45 -16.93
C ASN A 104 -8.96 -20.24 -17.26
N LYS A 105 -8.10 -21.17 -16.82
CA LYS A 105 -6.68 -21.21 -17.21
C LYS A 105 -6.46 -21.77 -18.63
N ASN A 106 -7.42 -22.52 -19.21
CA ASN A 106 -7.19 -23.36 -20.40
C ASN A 106 -8.09 -23.09 -21.63
N LEU A 107 -9.00 -22.10 -21.64
CA LEU A 107 -9.86 -21.82 -22.81
C LEU A 107 -10.00 -20.32 -23.03
N LYS A 108 -9.82 -19.90 -24.29
CA LYS A 108 -9.96 -18.54 -24.85
C LYS A 108 -10.88 -17.68 -24.00
N ILE A 109 -10.32 -16.66 -23.34
CA ILE A 109 -11.06 -15.82 -22.39
C ILE A 109 -12.20 -15.12 -23.14
N GLN A 110 -13.43 -15.55 -22.90
CA GLN A 110 -14.63 -14.84 -23.35
C GLN A 110 -14.94 -13.78 -22.28
N HIS A 111 -14.38 -12.59 -22.45
CA HIS A 111 -14.85 -11.41 -21.73
C HIS A 111 -16.22 -11.02 -22.29
N SER A 112 -17.06 -10.43 -21.46
CA SER A 112 -18.24 -9.76 -21.98
C SER A 112 -17.80 -8.59 -22.88
N THR A 113 -18.50 -8.39 -24.00
CA THR A 113 -18.15 -7.38 -25.02
C THR A 113 -18.25 -5.94 -24.53
N ASN A 114 -18.82 -5.73 -23.34
CA ASN A 114 -19.01 -4.45 -22.69
C ASN A 114 -17.89 -4.06 -21.70
N ILE A 115 -16.72 -4.73 -21.75
CA ILE A 115 -15.58 -4.40 -20.90
C ILE A 115 -14.46 -3.76 -21.72
N LEU A 116 -13.99 -2.59 -21.28
CA LEU A 116 -12.77 -1.96 -21.76
C LEU A 116 -11.78 -1.83 -20.60
N ALA A 117 -10.65 -2.54 -20.66
CA ALA A 117 -9.62 -2.51 -19.62
C ALA A 117 -8.41 -1.66 -20.01
N GLU A 118 -8.00 -0.75 -19.14
CA GLU A 118 -6.75 -0.01 -19.26
C GLU A 118 -5.53 -0.93 -19.02
N PRO A 119 -4.35 -0.58 -19.57
CA PRO A 119 -3.07 -1.16 -19.16
C PRO A 119 -2.87 -1.17 -17.64
N ILE A 120 -2.27 -2.24 -17.09
CA ILE A 120 -1.89 -2.29 -15.67
C ILE A 120 -0.88 -1.17 -15.38
N LYS A 121 -1.15 -0.37 -14.35
CA LYS A 121 -0.27 0.71 -13.88
C LYS A 121 0.48 0.25 -12.63
N LYS A 122 1.81 0.11 -12.71
CA LYS A 122 2.68 -0.17 -11.56
C LYS A 122 2.99 1.12 -10.82
N PHE A 123 2.52 1.22 -9.57
CA PHE A 123 2.69 2.42 -8.74
C PHE A 123 3.95 2.40 -7.89
N SER A 124 4.28 1.24 -7.36
CA SER A 124 5.44 1.07 -6.49
C SER A 124 5.91 -0.36 -6.56
N GLU A 125 7.22 -0.54 -6.68
CA GLU A 125 7.91 -1.82 -6.59
C GLU A 125 9.05 -1.64 -5.59
N THR A 126 8.78 -1.99 -4.34
CA THR A 126 9.79 -2.06 -3.30
C THR A 126 10.19 -3.52 -3.10
N PRO A 127 11.33 -3.79 -2.47
CA PRO A 127 11.72 -5.16 -2.19
C PRO A 127 10.69 -5.97 -1.37
N ARG A 128 9.86 -5.30 -0.56
CA ARG A 128 8.89 -5.93 0.36
C ARG A 128 7.43 -5.76 -0.04
N ARG A 129 7.16 -4.87 -0.99
CA ARG A 129 5.80 -4.53 -1.39
C ARG A 129 5.70 -4.08 -2.82
N THR A 130 4.64 -4.53 -3.47
CA THR A 130 4.28 -4.14 -4.82
C THR A 130 2.89 -3.56 -4.82
N ILE A 131 2.71 -2.42 -5.49
CA ILE A 131 1.41 -1.80 -5.69
C ILE A 131 1.16 -1.62 -7.17
N ILE A 132 0.09 -2.23 -7.66
CA ILE A 132 -0.40 -2.03 -9.02
C ILE A 132 -1.85 -1.55 -8.99
N GLN A 133 -2.29 -0.97 -10.11
CA GLN A 133 -3.68 -0.60 -10.30
C GLN A 133 -4.17 -0.98 -11.68
N GLN A 134 -5.44 -1.39 -11.71
CA GLN A 134 -6.20 -1.67 -12.91
C GLN A 134 -7.44 -0.78 -12.94
N THR A 135 -7.82 -0.36 -14.13
CA THR A 135 -9.07 0.36 -14.37
C THR A 135 -9.83 -0.38 -15.46
N ILE A 136 -11.08 -0.73 -15.17
CA ILE A 136 -11.96 -1.48 -16.06
C ILE A 136 -13.22 -0.65 -16.23
N HIS A 137 -13.50 -0.24 -17.46
CA HIS A 137 -14.68 0.51 -17.85
C HIS A 137 -15.76 -0.47 -18.29
N ILE A 138 -16.96 -0.30 -17.76
CA ILE A 138 -18.16 -1.05 -18.15
C ILE A 138 -18.98 -0.16 -19.08
N MET A 139 -19.32 -0.70 -20.23
CA MET A 139 -19.90 0.05 -21.35
C MET A 139 -21.34 -0.40 -21.67
N GLU A 140 -22.14 0.49 -22.22
CA GLU A 140 -23.36 0.19 -22.98
C GLU A 140 -23.26 0.88 -24.33
N GLY A 141 -22.94 0.12 -25.37
CA GLY A 141 -22.48 0.69 -26.64
C GLY A 141 -21.21 1.51 -26.43
N LEU A 142 -21.29 2.82 -26.74
CA LEU A 142 -20.18 3.77 -26.56
C LEU A 142 -20.24 4.54 -25.23
N THR A 143 -21.25 4.30 -24.40
CA THR A 143 -21.43 5.02 -23.13
C THR A 143 -20.78 4.26 -21.99
N GLU A 144 -19.84 4.89 -21.28
CA GLU A 144 -19.33 4.37 -20.01
C GLU A 144 -20.39 4.57 -18.93
N ILE A 145 -20.84 3.47 -18.34
CA ILE A 145 -21.89 3.45 -17.30
C ILE A 145 -21.29 3.41 -15.90
N THR A 146 -20.24 2.61 -15.72
CA THR A 146 -19.51 2.52 -14.46
C THR A 146 -18.08 2.10 -14.72
N LYS A 147 -17.18 2.40 -13.78
CA LYS A 147 -15.82 1.87 -13.78
C LYS A 147 -15.50 1.16 -12.48
N ILE A 148 -14.72 0.10 -12.62
CA ILE A 148 -14.09 -0.63 -11.53
C ILE A 148 -12.61 -0.26 -11.53
N LYS A 149 -12.14 0.33 -10.44
CA LYS A 149 -10.71 0.54 -10.20
C LYS A 149 -10.25 -0.43 -9.13
N GLN A 150 -9.28 -1.28 -9.44
CA GLN A 150 -8.67 -2.19 -8.49
C GLN A 150 -7.27 -1.71 -8.15
N THR A 151 -6.98 -1.50 -6.87
CA THR A 151 -5.63 -1.31 -6.36
C THR A 151 -5.21 -2.59 -5.65
N ILE A 152 -4.16 -3.23 -6.15
CA ILE A 152 -3.63 -4.48 -5.64
C ILE A 152 -2.33 -4.15 -4.90
N VAL A 153 -2.32 -4.40 -3.61
CA VAL A 153 -1.17 -4.23 -2.71
C VAL A 153 -0.71 -5.63 -2.32
N PHE A 154 0.38 -6.09 -2.94
CA PHE A 154 1.02 -7.34 -2.53
C PHE A 154 2.05 -7.04 -1.45
N ASN A 155 1.81 -7.56 -0.25
CA ASN A 155 2.80 -7.54 0.80
C ASN A 155 3.62 -8.82 0.74
N LYS A 156 4.87 -8.69 0.25
CA LYS A 156 5.78 -9.82 0.06
C LYS A 156 6.15 -10.43 1.41
N ASP A 157 6.32 -9.62 2.45
CA ASP A 157 6.74 -10.07 3.78
C ASP A 157 5.61 -10.76 4.57
N PHE A 158 4.37 -10.31 4.40
CA PHE A 158 3.21 -10.82 5.15
C PHE A 158 2.34 -11.81 4.38
N LYS A 159 2.81 -12.34 3.24
CA LYS A 159 2.15 -13.41 2.48
C LYS A 159 0.71 -13.15 2.04
N HIS A 160 0.30 -11.89 1.96
CA HIS A 160 -1.07 -11.55 1.59
C HIS A 160 -1.12 -10.48 0.50
N THR A 161 -2.23 -10.52 -0.22
CA THR A 161 -2.60 -9.54 -1.23
C THR A 161 -3.86 -8.83 -0.79
N LEU A 162 -3.76 -7.53 -0.62
CA LEU A 162 -4.89 -6.65 -0.39
C LEU A 162 -5.38 -6.10 -1.74
N VAL A 163 -6.68 -6.22 -2.00
CA VAL A 163 -7.32 -5.73 -3.23
C VAL A 163 -8.42 -4.77 -2.85
N LEU A 164 -8.18 -3.48 -3.13
CA LEU A 164 -9.17 -2.43 -2.97
C LEU A 164 -9.90 -2.26 -4.29
N THR A 165 -11.19 -2.56 -4.31
CA THR A 165 -12.06 -2.46 -5.48
C THR A 165 -12.99 -1.26 -5.31
N ASP A 166 -12.72 -0.19 -6.05
CA ASP A 166 -13.51 1.02 -6.11
C ASP A 166 -14.45 0.98 -7.32
N ILE A 167 -15.75 0.88 -7.09
CA ILE A 167 -16.77 0.91 -8.13
C ILE A 167 -17.39 2.29 -8.16
N THR A 168 -17.22 2.99 -9.29
CA THR A 168 -17.68 4.37 -9.47
C THR A 168 -18.77 4.40 -10.54
N PRO A 169 -20.02 4.69 -10.17
CA PRO A 169 -21.07 5.03 -11.12
C PRO A 169 -20.66 6.28 -11.91
N ILE A 170 -20.78 6.22 -13.24
CA ILE A 170 -20.54 7.36 -14.14
C ILE A 170 -21.87 7.90 -14.66
N GLN A 171 -22.84 7.01 -14.83
CA GLN A 171 -24.22 7.34 -15.19
C GLN A 171 -25.17 7.04 -14.03
N ASP A 172 -26.42 7.50 -14.18
CA ASP A 172 -27.50 7.20 -13.26
C ASP A 172 -27.88 5.71 -13.34
N ILE A 173 -27.26 4.95 -12.44
CA ILE A 173 -27.51 3.53 -12.24
C ILE A 173 -28.49 3.38 -11.09
N SER A 174 -29.60 2.69 -11.34
CA SER A 174 -30.64 2.44 -10.31
C SER A 174 -30.30 1.26 -9.39
N TYR A 175 -29.42 0.37 -9.85
CA TYR A 175 -29.06 -0.85 -9.15
C TYR A 175 -27.67 -1.31 -9.55
N ILE A 176 -26.89 -1.76 -8.58
CA ILE A 176 -25.63 -2.45 -8.82
C ILE A 176 -25.49 -3.65 -7.90
N ASN A 177 -25.00 -4.74 -8.46
CA ASN A 177 -24.64 -5.97 -7.76
C ASN A 177 -23.25 -6.40 -8.21
N PHE A 178 -22.31 -6.45 -7.27
CA PHE A 178 -20.95 -6.86 -7.52
C PHE A 178 -20.65 -8.13 -6.75
N THR A 179 -20.14 -9.14 -7.44
CA THR A 179 -19.83 -10.46 -6.91
C THR A 179 -18.38 -10.79 -7.20
N ARG A 180 -17.65 -11.30 -6.20
CA ARG A 180 -16.34 -11.95 -6.41
C ARG A 180 -16.43 -13.44 -6.13
N LYS A 181 -15.59 -14.21 -6.82
CA LYS A 181 -15.56 -15.66 -6.75
C LYS A 181 -14.13 -16.14 -6.64
N ALA A 182 -13.79 -16.69 -5.49
CA ALA A 182 -12.52 -17.37 -5.28
C ALA A 182 -12.69 -18.88 -5.52
N THR A 183 -11.95 -19.41 -6.48
CA THR A 183 -12.01 -20.80 -6.93
C THR A 183 -10.69 -21.49 -6.63
N LEU A 184 -10.78 -22.66 -6.00
CA LEU A 184 -9.63 -23.54 -5.76
C LEU A 184 -9.87 -24.84 -6.54
N ASN A 185 -8.96 -25.16 -7.48
CA ASN A 185 -9.07 -26.32 -8.37
C ASN A 185 -8.60 -27.61 -7.67
N LEU A 186 -9.29 -28.01 -6.61
CA LEU A 186 -9.04 -29.26 -5.91
C LEU A 186 -10.37 -29.78 -5.33
N ALA A 187 -10.60 -31.09 -5.49
CA ALA A 187 -11.76 -31.77 -4.91
C ALA A 187 -11.57 -31.97 -3.39
N ASN A 188 -12.67 -32.07 -2.65
CA ASN A 188 -12.69 -32.48 -1.24
C ASN A 188 -11.87 -31.59 -0.28
N ILE A 189 -11.77 -30.29 -0.57
CA ILE A 189 -11.12 -29.34 0.32
C ILE A 189 -12.03 -29.04 1.52
N LYS A 190 -11.47 -29.05 2.72
CA LYS A 190 -12.19 -28.59 3.92
C LYS A 190 -12.37 -27.08 3.81
N THR A 191 -13.62 -26.64 3.73
CA THR A 191 -13.98 -25.23 3.75
C THR A 191 -14.59 -24.85 5.08
N LYS A 192 -14.23 -23.66 5.56
CA LYS A 192 -14.84 -23.08 6.75
C LYS A 192 -15.04 -21.59 6.54
N ILE A 193 -16.25 -21.11 6.83
CA ILE A 193 -16.53 -19.68 6.94
C ILE A 193 -16.41 -19.34 8.42
N PHE A 194 -15.67 -18.29 8.71
CA PHE A 194 -15.58 -17.72 10.04
C PHE A 194 -16.32 -16.39 10.06
N PRO A 195 -17.04 -16.07 11.16
CA PRO A 195 -17.32 -14.68 11.45
C PRO A 195 -15.97 -13.98 11.60
N GLY A 196 -15.72 -12.92 10.83
CA GLY A 196 -14.55 -12.10 11.09
C GLY A 196 -14.75 -11.25 12.35
N GLU A 197 -13.73 -10.49 12.69
CA GLU A 197 -13.74 -9.65 13.87
C GLU A 197 -14.31 -8.26 13.59
N LYS A 198 -14.59 -7.53 14.68
CA LYS A 198 -14.91 -6.13 14.58
C LYS A 198 -13.69 -5.39 14.04
N THR A 199 -13.93 -4.39 13.20
CA THR A 199 -12.93 -3.46 12.67
C THR A 199 -13.32 -2.02 12.98
N PRO A 200 -12.35 -1.11 13.22
CA PRO A 200 -12.63 0.32 13.41
C PRO A 200 -13.25 0.99 12.17
N TYR A 201 -13.14 0.37 10.99
CA TYR A 201 -13.65 0.95 9.75
C TYR A 201 -15.18 0.88 9.67
N LYS A 202 -15.78 2.02 9.30
CA LYS A 202 -17.23 2.16 9.08
C LYS A 202 -17.48 2.49 7.62
N GLN A 203 -18.56 1.95 7.06
CA GLN A 203 -19.07 2.37 5.77
C GLN A 203 -20.42 3.06 5.96
N GLN A 204 -20.47 4.36 5.66
CA GLN A 204 -21.63 5.21 5.97
C GLN A 204 -22.93 4.84 5.25
N THR A 205 -22.89 4.01 4.19
CA THR A 205 -24.03 3.90 3.24
C THR A 205 -24.70 2.52 3.17
N LEU A 206 -24.48 1.61 4.11
CA LEU A 206 -25.12 0.30 4.07
C LEU A 206 -25.97 0.04 5.32
N SER A 207 -27.25 0.46 5.24
CA SER A 207 -28.22 0.45 6.34
C SER A 207 -28.59 -0.93 6.91
N LYS A 208 -28.19 -2.03 6.26
CA LYS A 208 -28.53 -3.40 6.68
C LYS A 208 -27.35 -4.25 7.14
N HIS A 209 -26.12 -3.75 7.07
CA HIS A 209 -24.95 -4.52 7.52
C HIS A 209 -24.60 -4.15 8.96
N LYS A 210 -24.22 -5.15 9.77
CA LYS A 210 -23.54 -4.92 11.05
C LYS A 210 -22.24 -4.18 10.74
N ASN A 211 -22.29 -2.86 10.79
CA ASN A 211 -21.17 -1.99 10.46
C ASN A 211 -19.94 -2.42 11.26
N GLY A 212 -18.80 -2.48 10.58
CA GLY A 212 -17.51 -2.74 11.21
C GLY A 212 -17.22 -4.21 11.51
N PHE A 213 -17.65 -5.16 10.69
CA PHE A 213 -17.12 -6.54 10.69
C PHE A 213 -16.68 -6.95 9.28
N TYR A 214 -15.63 -7.76 9.20
CA TYR A 214 -15.25 -8.46 7.96
C TYR A 214 -15.72 -9.91 8.01
N GLY A 215 -15.74 -10.60 6.86
CA GLY A 215 -15.96 -12.05 6.79
C GLY A 215 -14.72 -12.77 6.33
N VAL A 216 -14.57 -14.06 6.66
CA VAL A 216 -13.43 -14.89 6.24
C VAL A 216 -13.92 -16.24 5.75
N ALA A 217 -13.40 -16.66 4.60
CA ALA A 217 -13.49 -18.03 4.12
C ALA A 217 -12.08 -18.65 4.07
N ALA A 218 -11.94 -19.86 4.59
CA ALA A 218 -10.70 -20.62 4.53
C ALA A 218 -10.90 -21.94 3.79
N PHE A 219 -9.88 -22.32 3.03
CA PHE A 219 -9.79 -23.53 2.23
C PHE A 219 -8.54 -24.28 2.63
N THR A 220 -8.72 -25.43 3.28
CA THR A 220 -7.61 -26.12 3.94
C THR A 220 -7.31 -27.46 3.28
N THR A 221 -6.06 -27.59 2.87
CA THR A 221 -5.44 -28.84 2.43
C THR A 221 -4.69 -29.48 3.60
N VAL A 222 -3.98 -30.59 3.35
CA VAL A 222 -3.13 -31.24 4.37
C VAL A 222 -2.02 -30.29 4.86
N ASN A 223 -1.45 -29.48 3.96
CA ASN A 223 -0.25 -28.70 4.25
C ASN A 223 -0.51 -27.20 4.41
N GLN A 224 -1.60 -26.70 3.82
CA GLN A 224 -1.80 -25.26 3.65
C GLN A 224 -3.26 -24.86 3.87
N THR A 225 -3.45 -23.62 4.33
CA THR A 225 -4.74 -22.96 4.34
C THR A 225 -4.67 -21.72 3.45
N TYR A 226 -5.50 -21.71 2.41
CA TYR A 226 -5.77 -20.51 1.61
C TYR A 226 -6.92 -19.77 2.27
N PHE A 227 -6.87 -18.45 2.31
CA PHE A 227 -7.97 -17.67 2.87
C PHE A 227 -8.36 -16.50 1.99
N VAL A 228 -9.62 -16.11 2.13
CA VAL A 228 -10.24 -14.94 1.52
C VAL A 228 -10.97 -14.21 2.64
N ALA A 229 -10.52 -13.02 2.99
CA ALA A 229 -11.26 -12.12 3.86
C ALA A 229 -11.84 -10.97 3.03
N TYR A 230 -13.02 -10.49 3.41
CA TYR A 230 -13.70 -9.45 2.66
C TYR A 230 -14.40 -8.45 3.58
N TRP A 231 -14.40 -7.19 3.16
CA TRP A 231 -15.08 -6.09 3.84
C TRP A 231 -15.64 -5.10 2.80
N PRO A 232 -16.80 -4.47 3.01
CA PRO A 232 -17.73 -4.67 4.12
C PRO A 232 -18.35 -6.08 4.14
N ASN A 233 -19.07 -6.39 5.22
CA ASN A 233 -19.90 -7.59 5.27
C ASN A 233 -20.86 -7.64 4.06
N THR A 234 -21.11 -8.84 3.53
CA THR A 234 -21.74 -9.04 2.23
C THR A 234 -23.25 -9.25 2.34
N THR A 235 -23.95 -9.07 1.21
CA THR A 235 -25.38 -9.38 1.14
C THR A 235 -25.62 -10.87 1.02
N GLN A 236 -24.72 -11.58 0.35
CA GLN A 236 -24.78 -13.04 0.20
C GLN A 236 -23.38 -13.64 0.24
N THR A 237 -23.29 -14.83 0.83
CA THR A 237 -22.11 -15.70 0.79
C THR A 237 -22.54 -17.11 0.40
N LYS A 238 -21.79 -17.75 -0.49
CA LYS A 238 -22.09 -19.12 -0.92
C LYS A 238 -20.81 -19.90 -1.12
N ILE A 239 -20.82 -21.15 -0.68
CA ILE A 239 -19.80 -22.15 -1.01
C ILE A 239 -20.44 -23.18 -1.92
N LEU A 240 -19.76 -23.50 -3.01
CA LEU A 240 -20.15 -24.55 -3.96
C LEU A 240 -18.99 -25.53 -4.10
N ASN A 241 -19.27 -26.80 -3.77
CA ASN A 241 -18.37 -27.91 -4.03
C ASN A 241 -18.80 -28.61 -5.32
N GLN A 242 -17.99 -28.49 -6.37
CA GLN A 242 -18.16 -29.20 -7.64
C GLN A 242 -17.07 -30.28 -7.76
N LYS A 243 -17.27 -31.26 -8.65
CA LYS A 243 -16.47 -32.51 -8.75
C LYS A 243 -14.94 -32.32 -8.72
N PHE A 244 -14.41 -31.13 -9.02
CA PHE A 244 -12.97 -30.80 -8.92
C PHE A 244 -12.69 -29.35 -8.50
N LYS A 245 -13.70 -28.63 -8.00
CA LYS A 245 -13.59 -27.19 -7.72
C LYS A 245 -14.35 -26.83 -6.46
N THR A 246 -13.72 -26.05 -5.62
CA THR A 246 -14.37 -25.40 -4.48
C THR A 246 -14.47 -23.92 -4.79
N ILE A 247 -15.69 -23.38 -4.83
CA ILE A 247 -15.96 -21.99 -5.18
C ILE A 247 -16.56 -21.29 -3.97
N PHE A 248 -15.89 -20.26 -3.48
CA PHE A 248 -16.47 -19.29 -2.56
C PHE A 248 -16.89 -18.06 -3.33
N SER A 249 -18.14 -17.66 -3.20
CA SER A 249 -18.64 -16.41 -3.79
C SER A 249 -19.24 -15.52 -2.73
N TYR A 250 -19.00 -14.22 -2.86
CA TYR A 250 -19.63 -13.22 -2.04
C TYR A 250 -20.05 -12.02 -2.89
N SER A 251 -21.21 -11.46 -2.55
CA SER A 251 -21.79 -10.37 -3.32
C SER A 251 -22.21 -9.20 -2.45
N TRP A 252 -22.29 -8.05 -3.10
CA TRP A 252 -22.78 -6.82 -2.52
C TRP A 252 -23.76 -6.18 -3.48
N THR A 253 -24.82 -5.61 -2.93
CA THR A 253 -25.92 -5.03 -3.71
C THR A 253 -26.28 -3.66 -3.16
N HIS A 254 -26.46 -2.68 -4.04
CA HIS A 254 -26.86 -1.32 -3.67
C HIS A 254 -27.82 -0.72 -4.68
N LYS A 255 -28.85 -0.05 -4.17
CA LYS A 255 -29.85 0.68 -4.95
C LYS A 255 -29.40 2.13 -5.11
N ASN A 256 -29.53 2.70 -6.30
CA ASN A 256 -29.19 4.09 -6.62
C ASN A 256 -27.79 4.52 -6.12
N PRO A 257 -26.70 3.81 -6.49
CA PRO A 257 -25.35 4.26 -6.13
C PRO A 257 -25.04 5.60 -6.80
N ALA A 258 -24.93 6.68 -6.01
CA ALA A 258 -24.54 8.01 -6.50
C ALA A 258 -23.04 8.32 -6.30
N THR A 259 -22.34 7.53 -5.49
CA THR A 259 -20.93 7.75 -5.12
C THR A 259 -20.13 6.48 -5.32
N THR A 260 -18.80 6.63 -5.43
CA THR A 260 -17.88 5.49 -5.40
C THR A 260 -18.11 4.62 -4.17
N LYS A 261 -18.15 3.31 -4.37
CA LYS A 261 -18.23 2.29 -3.32
C LYS A 261 -16.97 1.45 -3.33
N ARG A 262 -16.37 1.27 -2.15
CA ARG A 262 -15.13 0.51 -1.96
C ARG A 262 -15.43 -0.85 -1.35
N PHE A 263 -14.79 -1.87 -1.90
CA PHE A 263 -14.76 -3.24 -1.39
C PHE A 263 -13.32 -3.65 -1.19
N ILE A 264 -13.08 -4.43 -0.15
CA ILE A 264 -11.77 -4.92 0.22
C ILE A 264 -11.79 -6.42 0.17
N THR A 265 -10.79 -6.99 -0.48
CA THR A 265 -10.50 -8.42 -0.37
C THR A 265 -9.06 -8.62 0.06
N VAL A 266 -8.84 -9.47 1.06
CA VAL A 266 -7.51 -9.93 1.43
C VAL A 266 -7.43 -11.40 1.08
N TYR A 267 -6.42 -11.74 0.30
CA TYR A 267 -6.09 -13.12 -0.01
C TYR A 267 -4.75 -13.47 0.62
N GLY A 268 -4.59 -14.70 1.07
CA GLY A 268 -3.29 -15.17 1.53
C GLY A 268 -3.21 -16.67 1.67
N ILE A 269 -1.99 -17.12 1.98
CA ILE A 269 -1.65 -18.51 2.21
C ILE A 269 -0.93 -18.60 3.55
N VAL A 270 -1.38 -19.52 4.41
CA VAL A 270 -0.71 -19.85 5.68
C VAL A 270 -0.42 -21.34 5.73
N GLU A 271 0.62 -21.70 6.48
CA GLU A 271 0.96 -23.10 6.70
C GLU A 271 0.14 -23.70 7.84
N LYS A 272 -0.14 -25.01 7.73
CA LYS A 272 -0.89 -25.83 8.69
C LYS A 272 -2.41 -25.59 8.68
N GLY A 273 -3.14 -26.59 9.21
CA GLY A 273 -4.59 -26.68 9.17
C GLY A 273 -5.33 -25.76 10.15
N LEU A 274 -6.63 -25.59 9.92
CA LEU A 274 -7.59 -24.64 10.56
C LEU A 274 -7.45 -24.40 12.07
N ASN A 275 -7.00 -25.39 12.83
CA ASN A 275 -7.05 -25.38 14.29
C ASN A 275 -5.89 -24.60 14.94
N LYS A 276 -4.91 -24.10 14.17
CA LYS A 276 -3.74 -23.34 14.68
C LYS A 276 -3.51 -21.99 13.99
N ASN A 277 -4.51 -21.43 13.30
CA ASN A 277 -4.35 -20.34 12.33
C ASN A 277 -4.07 -18.93 12.93
N SER A 278 -3.16 -18.82 13.91
CA SER A 278 -2.71 -17.52 14.43
C SER A 278 -2.04 -16.67 13.35
N GLU A 279 -1.38 -17.29 12.36
CA GLU A 279 -0.80 -16.58 11.20
C GLU A 279 -1.88 -15.87 10.38
N LEU A 280 -3.00 -16.55 10.10
CA LEU A 280 -4.11 -15.99 9.34
C LEU A 280 -4.65 -14.75 10.06
N TRP A 281 -4.97 -14.88 11.35
CA TRP A 281 -5.51 -13.76 12.11
C TRP A 281 -4.49 -12.64 12.30
N TYR A 282 -3.20 -12.98 12.44
CA TYR A 282 -2.12 -12.00 12.43
C TYR A 282 -2.13 -11.17 11.13
N GLN A 283 -2.17 -11.82 9.96
CA GLN A 283 -2.21 -11.14 8.66
C GLN A 283 -3.48 -10.30 8.49
N LEU A 284 -4.65 -10.82 8.91
CA LEU A 284 -5.91 -10.08 8.82
C LEU A 284 -5.93 -8.87 9.76
N ASN A 285 -5.33 -8.98 10.94
CA ASN A 285 -5.24 -7.86 11.87
C ASN A 285 -4.32 -6.76 11.35
N LEU A 286 -3.27 -7.06 10.59
CA LEU A 286 -2.47 -6.02 9.92
C LEU A 286 -3.30 -5.16 8.94
N VAL A 287 -4.38 -5.71 8.39
CA VAL A 287 -5.26 -4.99 7.45
C VAL A 287 -6.45 -4.36 8.18
N PHE A 288 -7.22 -5.18 8.91
CA PHE A 288 -8.51 -4.81 9.46
C PHE A 288 -8.43 -4.21 10.86
N ASN A 289 -7.40 -4.54 11.65
CA ASN A 289 -7.21 -4.09 13.03
C ASN A 289 -5.74 -3.70 13.30
N PRO A 290 -5.14 -2.82 12.48
CA PRO A 290 -3.74 -2.49 12.62
C PRO A 290 -3.49 -1.76 13.95
N PRO A 291 -2.27 -1.79 14.50
CA PRO A 291 -1.87 -0.83 15.52
C PRO A 291 -2.08 0.58 15.00
N ASP A 292 -3.01 1.32 15.60
CA ASP A 292 -3.36 2.67 15.19
C ASP A 292 -2.55 3.71 15.97
N LEU A 293 -2.57 4.95 15.49
CA LEU A 293 -1.82 6.04 16.10
C LEU A 293 -2.26 6.30 17.55
N GLN A 294 -3.56 6.16 17.85
CA GLN A 294 -4.11 6.40 19.18
C GLN A 294 -3.59 5.39 20.21
N SER A 295 -3.57 4.10 19.87
CA SER A 295 -3.05 3.05 20.76
C SER A 295 -1.54 3.17 20.98
N LEU A 296 -0.80 3.63 19.99
CA LEU A 296 0.66 3.73 20.08
C LEU A 296 1.12 4.88 20.97
N VAL A 297 0.47 6.06 20.91
CA VAL A 297 0.91 7.24 21.69
C VAL A 297 0.64 7.15 23.19
N ASN A 298 -0.15 6.18 23.63
CA ASN A 298 -0.40 5.93 25.05
C ASN A 298 0.69 5.07 25.71
N SER A 299 1.85 4.91 25.05
CA SER A 299 2.91 4.05 25.52
C SER A 299 4.29 4.69 25.44
N THR A 300 5.24 4.16 26.21
CA THR A 300 6.64 4.57 26.17
C THR A 300 7.36 3.92 24.98
N PHE A 301 8.10 4.73 24.23
CA PHE A 301 8.96 4.25 23.14
C PHE A 301 10.30 3.79 23.71
N SER A 302 10.74 2.60 23.32
CA SER A 302 12.04 2.07 23.75
C SER A 302 13.19 2.78 23.03
N TRP A 303 12.95 3.25 21.80
CA TRP A 303 13.93 3.96 20.98
C TRP A 303 13.31 5.19 20.32
N ALA A 304 14.09 6.26 20.19
CA ALA A 304 13.89 7.28 19.19
C ALA A 304 15.06 7.33 18.23
N VAL A 305 14.77 7.51 16.95
CA VAL A 305 15.73 7.39 15.86
C VAL A 305 15.66 8.59 14.94
N VAL A 306 16.83 9.18 14.68
CA VAL A 306 17.03 10.25 13.71
C VAL A 306 18.09 9.84 12.69
N GLY A 307 18.10 10.52 11.54
CA GLY A 307 19.17 10.39 10.56
C GLY A 307 20.52 10.79 11.16
N ARG A 308 21.58 10.06 10.83
CA ARG A 308 22.94 10.34 11.35
C ARG A 308 23.42 11.79 11.09
N GLU A 309 22.99 12.37 9.97
CA GLU A 309 23.37 13.72 9.50
C GLU A 309 22.23 14.73 9.66
N ALA A 310 21.14 14.35 10.34
CA ALA A 310 19.90 15.12 10.39
C ALA A 310 19.80 15.98 11.66
N GLU A 311 20.67 16.99 11.79
CA GLU A 311 20.70 17.88 12.97
C GLU A 311 19.35 18.57 13.24
N ALA A 312 18.66 19.01 12.19
CA ALA A 312 17.33 19.63 12.31
C ALA A 312 16.25 18.65 12.80
N ASP A 313 16.37 17.37 12.44
CA ASP A 313 15.44 16.33 12.91
C ASP A 313 15.74 15.95 14.37
N LEU A 314 17.00 16.05 14.82
CA LEU A 314 17.36 15.90 16.23
C LEU A 314 16.71 17.00 17.09
N LEU A 315 16.76 18.26 16.65
CA LEU A 315 16.05 19.36 17.33
C LEU A 315 14.53 19.13 17.38
N SER A 316 13.97 18.59 16.29
CA SER A 316 12.55 18.25 16.22
C SER A 316 12.17 17.12 17.18
N LEU A 317 13.05 16.12 17.33
CA LEU A 317 12.88 15.04 18.30
C LEU A 317 12.90 15.56 19.74
N GLU A 318 13.78 16.50 20.10
CA GLU A 318 13.80 17.08 21.45
C GLU A 318 12.51 17.83 21.80
N ILE A 319 11.80 18.37 20.80
CA ILE A 319 10.47 18.94 20.98
C ILE A 319 9.45 17.83 21.23
N ILE A 320 9.47 16.76 20.43
CA ILE A 320 8.51 15.64 20.52
C ILE A 320 8.64 14.88 21.84
N LYS A 321 9.87 14.69 22.36
CA LYS A 321 10.13 13.96 23.61
C LYS A 321 9.38 14.53 24.82
N GLN A 322 9.00 15.80 24.77
CA GLN A 322 8.21 16.46 25.81
C GLN A 322 6.76 15.95 25.87
N SER A 323 6.26 15.36 24.77
CA SER A 323 4.91 14.82 24.66
C SER A 323 4.89 13.30 24.51
N LEU A 324 5.97 12.69 24.01
CA LEU A 324 6.09 11.25 23.80
C LEU A 324 7.34 10.72 24.54
N PRO A 325 7.17 9.95 25.63
CA PRO A 325 8.31 9.49 26.42
C PRO A 325 9.13 8.44 25.66
N VAL A 326 10.45 8.64 25.65
CA VAL A 326 11.43 7.78 24.96
C VAL A 326 12.52 7.37 25.95
N LYS A 327 12.92 6.09 25.94
CA LYS A 327 14.00 5.58 26.79
C LYS A 327 15.39 5.81 26.20
N ASN A 328 15.60 5.48 24.93
CA ASN A 328 16.92 5.52 24.29
C ASN A 328 16.91 6.38 23.02
N LEU A 329 18.00 7.10 22.77
CA LEU A 329 18.25 7.80 21.51
C LEU A 329 19.25 6.98 20.67
N SER A 330 18.99 6.87 19.37
CA SER A 330 19.86 6.18 18.41
C SER A 330 19.88 6.92 17.07
N TYR A 331 20.93 6.69 16.29
CA TYR A 331 20.94 7.03 14.87
C TYR A 331 20.37 5.89 14.03
N ASP A 332 20.04 6.18 12.78
CA ASP A 332 19.71 5.16 11.78
C ASP A 332 20.94 4.32 11.43
N LEU A 333 22.06 5.00 11.13
CA LEU A 333 23.34 4.46 10.69
C LEU A 333 24.46 4.83 11.68
N CYS A 334 25.59 4.12 11.61
CA CYS A 334 26.79 4.48 12.35
C CYS A 334 27.21 5.93 12.04
N ASN A 335 27.42 6.71 13.09
CA ASN A 335 27.83 8.12 13.03
C ASN A 335 29.29 8.27 13.50
N PRO A 336 30.25 8.52 12.59
CA PRO A 336 31.65 8.72 12.96
C PRO A 336 31.90 9.91 13.88
N LYS A 337 31.01 10.91 13.88
CA LYS A 337 31.11 12.10 14.74
C LYS A 337 30.68 11.83 16.18
N ASP A 338 29.94 10.75 16.42
CA ASP A 338 29.48 10.34 17.74
C ASP A 338 29.53 8.80 17.87
N PRO A 339 30.73 8.21 17.92
CA PRO A 339 30.92 6.76 17.88
C PRO A 339 30.37 6.04 19.12
N GLY A 340 30.07 6.77 20.19
CA GLY A 340 29.46 6.24 21.41
C GLY A 340 27.93 6.05 21.31
N LYS A 341 27.28 6.58 20.26
CA LYS A 341 25.82 6.41 20.09
C LYS A 341 25.48 5.15 19.33
N HIS A 342 24.39 4.54 19.79
CA HIS A 342 23.78 3.41 19.11
C HIS A 342 23.28 3.79 17.70
N PHE A 343 23.24 2.79 16.84
CA PHE A 343 22.59 2.85 15.53
C PHE A 343 21.80 1.56 15.29
N ILE A 344 20.59 1.66 14.73
CA ILE A 344 19.67 0.52 14.72
C ILE A 344 19.67 -0.33 13.45
N LEU A 345 20.19 0.17 12.32
CA LEU A 345 20.25 -0.62 11.10
C LEU A 345 21.40 -1.63 11.13
N SER A 346 21.13 -2.84 10.64
CA SER A 346 22.14 -3.89 10.55
C SER A 346 23.03 -3.69 9.33
N ILE A 347 24.32 -3.95 9.48
CA ILE A 347 25.29 -3.98 8.39
C ILE A 347 25.41 -5.43 7.90
N ASN A 348 25.29 -5.64 6.60
CA ASN A 348 25.60 -6.91 5.99
C ASN A 348 27.12 -7.17 6.09
N LYS A 349 27.51 -8.10 6.95
CA LYS A 349 28.93 -8.41 7.22
C LYS A 349 29.72 -8.82 5.98
N LYS A 350 29.06 -9.39 4.96
CA LYS A 350 29.73 -9.83 3.72
C LYS A 350 30.03 -8.67 2.79
N THR A 351 29.12 -7.68 2.72
CA THR A 351 29.23 -6.57 1.74
C THR A 351 29.65 -5.25 2.37
N GLY A 352 29.64 -5.13 3.69
CA GLY A 352 29.82 -3.86 4.40
C GLY A 352 28.68 -2.86 4.19
N SER A 353 27.62 -3.25 3.48
CA SER A 353 26.49 -2.39 3.14
C SER A 353 25.34 -2.57 4.12
N TYR A 354 24.56 -1.51 4.36
CA TYR A 354 23.28 -1.60 5.07
C TYR A 354 22.16 -2.26 4.22
N TYR A 355 22.41 -2.42 2.92
CA TYR A 355 21.49 -3.08 2.00
C TYR A 355 21.91 -4.53 1.76
N ASP A 356 20.93 -5.43 1.77
CA ASP A 356 21.13 -6.80 1.29
C ASP A 356 21.15 -6.89 -0.25
N GLN A 357 21.30 -8.11 -0.77
CA GLN A 357 21.36 -8.37 -2.22
C GLN A 357 20.06 -8.00 -2.96
N LEU A 358 18.93 -7.92 -2.25
CA LEU A 358 17.63 -7.49 -2.77
C LEU A 358 17.39 -5.98 -2.55
N LYS A 359 18.43 -5.24 -2.17
CA LYS A 359 18.40 -3.81 -1.82
C LYS A 359 17.47 -3.49 -0.65
N ARG A 360 17.38 -4.38 0.33
CA ARG A 360 16.58 -4.19 1.55
C ARG A 360 17.42 -3.69 2.70
N LEU A 361 16.83 -2.79 3.47
CA LEU A 361 17.29 -2.45 4.82
C LEU A 361 16.75 -3.45 5.84
N HIS A 362 17.48 -3.62 6.93
CA HIS A 362 17.12 -4.52 8.03
C HIS A 362 17.45 -3.87 9.37
N LEU A 363 16.53 -3.97 10.33
CA LEU A 363 16.78 -3.57 11.71
C LEU A 363 17.63 -4.64 12.41
N LYS A 364 18.48 -4.21 13.35
CA LYS A 364 19.12 -5.14 14.29
C LYS A 364 18.04 -5.80 15.17
N GLY A 365 18.29 -7.04 15.60
CA GLY A 365 17.46 -7.68 16.62
C GLY A 365 17.61 -7.04 17.99
N LYS A 366 18.87 -6.72 18.33
CA LYS A 366 19.33 -6.23 19.63
C LYS A 366 20.55 -5.32 19.45
N ILE A 367 20.73 -4.36 20.35
CA ILE A 367 22.00 -3.62 20.55
C ILE A 367 22.40 -3.85 22.00
N ASP A 368 23.58 -4.42 22.21
CA ASP A 368 24.05 -4.87 23.52
C ASP A 368 23.01 -5.75 24.23
N ASN A 369 22.39 -5.23 25.29
CA ASN A 369 21.33 -5.91 26.04
C ASN A 369 19.91 -5.36 25.80
N LEU A 370 19.76 -4.42 24.88
CA LEU A 370 18.50 -3.77 24.56
C LEU A 370 17.89 -4.33 23.28
N ASN A 371 16.64 -4.80 23.36
CA ASN A 371 15.91 -5.28 22.19
C ASN A 371 15.55 -4.11 21.27
N ILE A 372 15.47 -4.41 19.97
CA ILE A 372 14.88 -3.53 18.95
C ILE A 372 13.68 -4.23 18.33
N SER A 373 13.86 -5.49 17.95
CA SER A 373 12.76 -6.30 17.44
C SER A 373 11.68 -6.45 18.52
N GLY A 374 10.42 -6.33 18.12
CA GLY A 374 9.27 -6.38 19.03
C GLY A 374 9.04 -5.12 19.87
N GLU A 375 9.95 -4.14 19.82
CA GLU A 375 9.85 -2.89 20.57
C GLU A 375 9.08 -1.79 19.83
N LYS A 376 8.82 -0.69 20.54
CA LYS A 376 8.23 0.53 19.99
C LYS A 376 9.32 1.56 19.68
N ILE A 377 9.32 2.07 18.45
CA ILE A 377 10.31 3.01 17.94
C ILE A 377 9.62 4.30 17.50
N LEU A 378 10.13 5.44 17.96
CA LEU A 378 9.79 6.75 17.44
C LEU A 378 10.82 7.12 16.36
N VAL A 379 10.39 7.45 15.16
CA VAL A 379 11.28 7.79 14.05
C VAL A 379 10.97 9.22 13.62
N VAL A 380 11.99 10.06 13.58
CA VAL A 380 11.87 11.46 13.15
C VAL A 380 12.77 11.69 11.94
N GLY A 381 12.22 12.34 10.91
CA GLY A 381 12.92 12.67 9.68
C GLY A 381 12.43 11.90 8.46
N SER A 382 12.54 12.53 7.29
CA SER A 382 11.99 12.00 6.03
C SER A 382 12.74 10.78 5.51
N ILE A 383 12.21 10.13 4.46
CA ILE A 383 12.89 8.99 3.81
C ILE A 383 14.28 9.35 3.25
N TYR A 384 14.57 10.64 3.04
CA TYR A 384 15.85 11.11 2.54
C TYR A 384 16.85 11.37 3.67
N ALA A 385 16.37 11.77 4.85
CA ALA A 385 17.19 12.08 6.00
C ALA A 385 17.44 10.85 6.89
N ASN A 386 16.48 9.91 6.93
CA ASN A 386 16.49 8.80 7.88
C ASN A 386 16.20 7.46 7.18
N HIS A 387 17.18 6.56 7.18
CA HIS A 387 17.07 5.24 6.57
C HIS A 387 16.07 4.33 7.28
N VAL A 388 15.78 4.57 8.56
CA VAL A 388 14.73 3.82 9.27
C VAL A 388 13.34 4.24 8.79
N THR A 389 13.14 5.52 8.44
CA THR A 389 11.93 5.97 7.73
C THR A 389 11.81 5.26 6.38
N LYS A 390 12.92 5.12 5.64
CA LYS A 390 12.96 4.36 4.38
C LYS A 390 12.62 2.87 4.59
N TYR A 391 13.17 2.23 5.61
CA TYR A 391 12.82 0.85 5.97
C TYR A 391 11.32 0.69 6.22
N PHE A 392 10.74 1.55 7.07
CA PHE A 392 9.33 1.44 7.41
C PHE A 392 8.39 1.89 6.30
N SER A 393 8.86 2.64 5.31
CA SER A 393 8.05 3.08 4.17
C SER A 393 7.42 1.90 3.41
N ASP A 394 8.05 0.72 3.43
CA ASP A 394 7.52 -0.54 2.88
C ASP A 394 6.25 -1.05 3.60
N PHE A 395 6.01 -0.63 4.84
CA PHE A 395 4.92 -1.09 5.70
C PHE A 395 3.82 -0.05 5.94
N THR A 396 4.02 1.21 5.52
CA THR A 396 3.03 2.30 5.69
C THR A 396 2.12 2.44 4.48
N ASN A 397 0.90 2.96 4.62
CA ASN A 397 -0.02 3.18 3.48
C ASN A 397 0.25 4.47 2.69
N ILE A 398 1.31 5.21 3.02
CA ILE A 398 1.72 6.45 2.34
C ILE A 398 3.08 6.22 1.68
N LEU A 399 3.17 6.56 0.41
CA LEU A 399 4.39 6.46 -0.39
C LEU A 399 4.80 7.84 -0.86
N LEU A 400 6.09 8.14 -0.81
CA LEU A 400 6.64 9.25 -1.58
C LEU A 400 6.91 8.74 -3.01
N THR A 401 6.31 9.39 -4.00
CA THR A 401 6.44 9.04 -5.42
C THR A 401 6.45 10.30 -6.28
N ALA A 402 6.48 10.14 -7.61
CA ALA A 402 6.36 11.23 -8.56
C ALA A 402 5.10 11.08 -9.42
N LEU A 403 4.39 12.18 -9.65
CA LEU A 403 3.29 12.28 -10.61
C LEU A 403 3.68 13.31 -11.67
N LYS A 404 3.87 12.87 -12.91
CA LYS A 404 4.38 13.72 -14.01
C LYS A 404 5.68 14.45 -13.59
N ASP A 405 6.63 13.67 -13.07
CA ASP A 405 7.94 14.13 -12.59
C ASP A 405 7.93 15.10 -11.39
N LYS A 406 6.76 15.35 -10.80
CA LYS A 406 6.63 16.17 -9.58
C LYS A 406 6.49 15.29 -8.35
N PRO A 407 7.25 15.55 -7.27
CA PRO A 407 7.13 14.79 -6.03
C PRO A 407 5.69 14.90 -5.48
N CYS A 408 5.17 13.79 -4.97
CA CYS A 408 3.86 13.74 -4.34
C CYS A 408 3.81 12.60 -3.32
N LEU A 409 2.92 12.74 -2.33
CA LEU A 409 2.54 11.60 -1.52
C LEU A 409 1.42 10.84 -2.23
N TYR A 410 1.54 9.52 -2.29
CA TYR A 410 0.50 8.62 -2.76
C TYR A 410 -0.04 7.78 -1.61
N THR A 411 -1.37 7.58 -1.58
CA THR A 411 -2.01 6.61 -0.70
C THR A 411 -3.12 5.86 -1.42
N TYR A 412 -3.24 4.57 -1.14
CA TYR A 412 -4.35 3.75 -1.64
C TYR A 412 -5.57 3.78 -0.70
N SER A 413 -5.41 4.27 0.54
CA SER A 413 -6.47 4.29 1.55
C SER A 413 -7.49 5.42 1.36
N SER A 414 -7.21 6.36 0.46
CA SER A 414 -8.12 7.43 0.05
C SER A 414 -8.64 7.19 -1.36
N THR A 415 -9.66 7.93 -1.78
CA THR A 415 -10.02 8.11 -3.20
C THR A 415 -9.27 9.28 -3.83
N LYS A 416 -8.85 10.25 -3.00
CA LYS A 416 -7.86 11.27 -3.33
C LYS A 416 -6.48 10.64 -3.12
N ASN A 417 -6.01 9.89 -4.12
CA ASN A 417 -4.81 9.07 -3.98
C ASN A 417 -3.51 9.88 -3.98
N TYR A 418 -3.53 11.16 -4.35
CA TYR A 418 -2.33 11.99 -4.52
C TYR A 418 -2.40 13.31 -3.75
N TYR A 419 -1.27 13.68 -3.17
CA TYR A 419 -1.04 14.93 -2.49
C TYR A 419 0.21 15.55 -3.11
N PRO A 420 0.06 16.50 -4.05
CA PRO A 420 1.20 17.12 -4.70
C PRO A 420 2.05 17.83 -3.66
N ILE A 421 3.36 17.65 -3.76
CA ILE A 421 4.32 18.38 -2.94
C ILE A 421 4.72 19.59 -3.78
N THR A 422 4.25 20.75 -3.37
CA THR A 422 4.58 22.01 -4.05
C THR A 422 5.67 22.70 -3.24
N PRO A 423 6.89 22.87 -3.77
CA PRO A 423 7.97 23.58 -3.09
C PRO A 423 7.75 25.11 -3.08
N GLU A 424 6.49 25.55 -3.06
CA GLU A 424 6.15 26.96 -2.87
C GLU A 424 6.64 27.40 -1.49
N LYS A 425 7.22 28.60 -1.41
CA LYS A 425 7.76 29.15 -0.15
C LYS A 425 6.77 29.13 1.01
N ASN A 426 5.46 29.13 0.72
CA ASN A 426 4.40 29.28 1.69
C ASN A 426 3.61 27.99 1.97
N LYS A 427 4.04 26.82 1.48
CA LYS A 427 3.32 25.56 1.71
C LYS A 427 4.25 24.45 2.17
N GLY A 428 3.82 23.74 3.20
CA GLY A 428 4.49 22.56 3.76
C GLY A 428 3.61 21.33 3.68
N ILE A 429 4.24 20.16 3.74
CA ILE A 429 3.53 18.89 3.84
C ILE A 429 4.34 17.88 4.64
N GLY A 430 3.65 17.07 5.43
CA GLY A 430 4.27 15.97 6.14
C GLY A 430 3.29 14.88 6.53
N VAL A 431 3.82 13.89 7.21
CA VAL A 431 3.17 12.63 7.54
C VAL A 431 3.47 12.28 8.99
N ILE A 432 2.42 11.87 9.70
CA ILE A 432 2.54 11.10 10.93
C ILE A 432 1.93 9.74 10.65
N THR A 433 2.69 8.65 10.77
CA THR A 433 2.20 7.31 10.42
C THR A 433 2.70 6.25 11.40
N THR A 434 1.93 5.18 11.54
CA THR A 434 2.32 3.98 12.29
C THR A 434 2.26 2.74 11.42
N CYS A 435 3.14 1.80 11.72
CA CYS A 435 3.13 0.46 11.13
C CYS A 435 3.75 -0.56 12.09
N LYS A 436 3.58 -1.84 11.76
CA LYS A 436 4.22 -2.96 12.43
C LYS A 436 4.96 -3.81 11.40
N ASP A 437 6.22 -4.12 11.68
CA ASP A 437 7.04 -4.98 10.81
C ASP A 437 6.82 -6.49 11.12
N PRO A 438 7.40 -7.41 10.34
CA PRO A 438 7.34 -8.84 10.63
C PRO A 438 8.03 -9.27 11.93
N ASN A 439 8.98 -8.49 12.43
CA ASN A 439 9.59 -8.69 13.75
C ASN A 439 8.72 -8.17 14.90
N GLY A 440 7.51 -7.72 14.61
CA GLY A 440 6.59 -7.17 15.58
C GLY A 440 6.98 -5.79 16.13
N THR A 441 8.04 -5.19 15.61
CA THR A 441 8.48 -3.83 15.91
C THR A 441 7.39 -2.86 15.45
N GLN A 442 6.93 -2.00 16.35
CA GLN A 442 5.95 -0.96 16.05
C GLN A 442 6.67 0.38 15.91
N SER A 443 6.29 1.17 14.91
CA SER A 443 6.93 2.44 14.63
C SER A 443 5.91 3.58 14.66
N LEU A 444 6.24 4.69 15.32
CA LEU A 444 5.60 5.98 15.09
C LEU A 444 6.56 6.84 14.31
N ILE A 445 6.20 7.24 13.10
CA ILE A 445 7.07 7.93 12.17
C ILE A 445 6.52 9.33 11.94
N ILE A 446 7.34 10.35 12.19
CA ILE A 446 6.98 11.75 12.05
C ILE A 446 7.98 12.40 11.11
N TRP A 447 7.50 12.88 9.96
CA TRP A 447 8.38 13.56 9.02
C TRP A 447 7.64 14.57 8.16
N GLY A 448 8.30 15.68 7.87
CA GLY A 448 7.92 16.63 6.85
C GLY A 448 8.77 16.45 5.59
N TYR A 449 8.29 16.96 4.45
CA TYR A 449 9.06 16.92 3.20
C TYR A 449 10.37 17.69 3.34
N THR A 450 10.35 18.81 4.07
CA THR A 450 11.53 19.58 4.48
C THR A 450 11.79 19.46 5.99
N ALA A 451 13.00 19.84 6.43
CA ALA A 451 13.31 19.95 7.86
C ALA A 451 12.41 20.96 8.59
N GLN A 452 12.03 22.06 7.92
CA GLN A 452 11.08 23.05 8.44
C GLN A 452 9.70 22.40 8.68
N ASP A 453 9.23 21.57 7.76
CA ASP A 453 7.97 20.84 7.91
C ASP A 453 8.02 19.88 9.10
N THR A 454 9.10 19.10 9.26
CA THR A 454 9.28 18.22 10.42
C THR A 454 9.25 19.01 11.73
N HIS A 455 9.93 20.16 11.77
CA HIS A 455 9.98 21.03 12.94
C HIS A 455 8.59 21.54 13.34
N TRP A 456 7.81 22.05 12.38
CA TRP A 456 6.48 22.60 12.66
C TRP A 456 5.45 21.54 13.01
N ILE A 457 5.54 20.34 12.43
CA ILE A 457 4.72 19.19 12.86
C ILE A 457 5.06 18.80 14.31
N SER A 458 6.35 18.79 14.66
CA SER A 458 6.82 18.50 16.01
C SER A 458 6.31 19.52 17.03
N LYS A 459 6.35 20.82 16.69
CA LYS A 459 5.75 21.88 17.51
C LYS A 459 4.23 21.74 17.64
N ALA A 460 3.54 21.42 16.55
CA ALA A 460 2.09 21.25 16.56
C ALA A 460 1.64 20.07 17.45
N LEU A 461 2.43 19.00 17.53
CA LEU A 461 2.23 17.91 18.49
C LEU A 461 2.41 18.39 19.93
N LYS A 462 3.51 19.11 20.21
CA LYS A 462 3.79 19.65 21.55
C LYS A 462 2.70 20.60 22.04
N MET A 463 2.17 21.43 21.14
CA MET A 463 1.11 22.41 21.44
C MET A 463 -0.30 21.80 21.44
N GLU A 464 -0.43 20.49 21.24
CA GLU A 464 -1.70 19.77 21.06
C GLU A 464 -2.61 20.30 19.94
N ILE A 465 -2.05 21.04 18.97
CA ILE A 465 -2.74 21.37 17.71
C ILE A 465 -3.06 20.07 16.98
N ILE A 466 -2.09 19.15 16.95
CA ILE A 466 -2.28 17.77 16.52
C ILE A 466 -2.37 16.90 17.77
N ASN A 467 -3.56 16.47 18.14
CA ASN A 467 -3.77 15.63 19.31
C ASN A 467 -4.00 14.16 18.90
N LEU A 468 -2.93 13.36 18.93
CA LEU A 468 -2.96 11.93 18.55
C LEU A 468 -3.80 11.06 19.51
N LYS A 469 -4.24 11.57 20.68
CA LYS A 469 -5.15 10.86 21.57
C LYS A 469 -6.61 11.03 21.18
N LYS A 470 -6.93 12.06 20.37
CA LYS A 470 -8.30 12.43 19.97
C LYS A 470 -8.65 12.07 18.53
N ILE A 471 -7.73 11.44 17.78
CA ILE A 471 -8.00 10.97 16.42
C ILE A 471 -8.94 9.76 16.43
N PRO A 472 -9.71 9.53 15.34
CA PRO A 472 -10.58 8.37 15.25
C PRO A 472 -9.81 7.04 15.35
N PRO A 473 -10.36 6.00 16.02
CA PRO A 473 -9.78 4.66 16.04
C PRO A 473 -9.55 4.09 14.63
N GLY A 474 -8.50 3.28 14.48
CA GLY A 474 -8.09 2.72 13.19
C GLY A 474 -7.35 3.69 12.27
N THR A 475 -7.07 4.92 12.72
CA THR A 475 -6.24 5.87 11.98
C THR A 475 -4.77 5.45 12.10
N ILE A 476 -4.18 5.01 11.00
CA ILE A 476 -2.76 4.62 10.95
C ILE A 476 -1.87 5.74 10.42
N SER A 477 -2.44 6.72 9.71
CA SER A 477 -1.67 7.81 9.12
C SER A 477 -2.43 9.12 9.09
N LEU A 478 -1.70 10.22 9.24
CA LEU A 478 -2.13 11.58 9.03
C LEU A 478 -1.33 12.18 7.88
N ILE A 479 -2.01 12.83 6.95
CA ILE A 479 -1.36 13.75 6.00
C ILE A 479 -1.62 15.16 6.51
N ILE A 480 -0.56 15.93 6.69
CA ILE A 480 -0.60 17.27 7.26
C ILE A 480 -0.15 18.24 6.18
N SER A 481 -1.03 19.14 5.76
CA SER A 481 -0.66 20.30 4.96
C SER A 481 -0.49 21.50 5.88
N ILE A 482 0.57 22.29 5.65
CA ILE A 482 0.94 23.45 6.45
C ILE A 482 0.89 24.68 5.55
N ASP A 483 0.18 25.72 5.99
CA ASP A 483 0.23 27.04 5.36
C ASP A 483 1.22 27.95 6.10
N TYR A 484 2.28 28.37 5.42
CA TYR A 484 3.28 29.29 5.95
C TYR A 484 3.01 30.76 5.59
N SER A 485 1.83 31.09 5.05
CA SER A 485 1.44 32.48 4.74
C SER A 485 1.49 33.41 5.95
N LYS A 486 1.29 32.86 7.15
CA LYS A 486 1.49 33.55 8.44
C LYS A 486 2.58 32.84 9.23
N TYR A 487 3.57 33.59 9.68
CA TYR A 487 4.70 33.07 10.45
C TYR A 487 4.73 33.67 11.87
N PRO A 488 4.82 32.86 12.93
CA PRO A 488 4.82 31.39 12.94
C PRO A 488 3.44 30.79 12.59
N PRO A 489 3.37 29.56 12.02
CA PRO A 489 2.10 28.88 11.76
C PRO A 489 1.26 28.70 13.02
N GLN A 490 -0.01 29.10 12.94
CA GLN A 490 -1.02 28.92 13.99
C GLN A 490 -1.87 27.68 13.73
N LYS A 491 -2.81 27.36 14.62
CA LYS A 491 -3.65 26.16 14.54
C LYS A 491 -4.36 26.01 13.19
N GLU A 492 -4.85 27.11 12.63
CA GLU A 492 -5.59 27.18 11.37
C GLU A 492 -4.71 26.89 10.15
N ALA A 493 -3.39 27.00 10.29
CA ALA A 493 -2.43 26.68 9.23
C ALA A 493 -2.31 25.16 8.97
N PHE A 494 -2.77 24.32 9.90
CA PHE A 494 -2.64 22.87 9.80
C PHE A 494 -3.94 22.25 9.30
N LYS A 495 -3.89 21.68 8.10
CA LYS A 495 -4.96 20.84 7.56
C LYS A 495 -4.58 19.37 7.68
N ILE A 496 -5.35 18.62 8.47
CA ILE A 496 -5.06 17.22 8.80
C ILE A 496 -6.07 16.32 8.07
N GLU A 497 -5.57 15.30 7.38
CA GLU A 497 -6.37 14.24 6.78
C GLU A 497 -6.04 12.90 7.44
N THR A 498 -7.06 12.22 7.98
CA THR A 498 -6.95 10.97 8.73
C THR A 498 -7.19 9.75 7.84
N LEU A 499 -6.21 8.84 7.81
CA LEU A 499 -6.20 7.66 6.94
C LEU A 499 -6.05 6.38 7.76
N GLY A 500 -6.92 5.41 7.51
CA GLY A 500 -6.78 4.02 7.95
C GLY A 500 -6.07 3.16 6.90
N THR A 501 -5.98 1.84 7.11
CA THR A 501 -5.35 0.94 6.13
C THR A 501 -6.14 0.88 4.82
N ILE A 502 -7.47 0.77 4.90
CA ILE A 502 -8.32 0.48 3.74
C ILE A 502 -9.17 1.67 3.28
N THR A 503 -9.41 2.65 4.16
CA THR A 503 -10.28 3.80 3.94
C THR A 503 -9.85 4.99 4.80
N LYS A 504 -10.32 6.20 4.47
CA LYS A 504 -10.31 7.32 5.41
C LYS A 504 -11.08 6.97 6.67
N THR A 505 -10.61 7.45 7.80
CA THR A 505 -11.33 7.37 9.07
C THR A 505 -12.13 8.66 9.28
N PHE A 506 -13.34 8.52 9.83
CA PHE A 506 -14.31 9.60 10.01
C PHE A 506 -14.61 9.81 11.48
#